data_AF-A0A6H5JTE0-F1
#
_entry.id   AF-A0A6H5JTE0-F1
#
_cell.length_a   1.000
_cell.length_b   1.000
_cell.length_c   1.000
_cell.angle_alpha   90.00
_cell.angle_beta   90.00
_cell.angle_gamma   90.00
#
_symmetry.space_group_name_H-M   'P 1'
#
loop_
_entity.id
_entity.type
_entity.pdbx_description
1 polymer ?
#
loop_
_entity_poly.entity_id
_entity_poly.type
_entity_poly.pdbx_seq_one_letter_code
_entity_poly.pdbx_strand_id
1 'polypeptide(L)'
;MAPPSSTRITEDFLKKKTGEYDLEVMQWLELPNMGIRRIENISSCTNIRTLTLCGNQIREIAGLDGLVSLERLDLSSNMIRRIGNLDSLTSLQSLDLKDNQISSVDDVGNVSKLPHLRRFFLQDYNGLKSNPGL
;
A
#
# COMPACT_ATOMS: atom_id res chain seq x y z
N MET A 1 2.08 24.50 3.78
CA MET A 1 1.37 24.06 5.00
C MET A 1 1.71 22.60 5.23
N ALA A 2 2.18 22.21 6.42
CA ALA A 2 2.31 20.81 6.75
C ALA A 2 0.91 20.16 6.75
N PRO A 3 0.75 18.93 6.22
CA PRO A 3 -0.51 18.21 6.32
C PRO A 3 -0.90 18.05 7.80
N PRO A 4 -2.19 18.19 8.15
CA PRO A 4 -2.63 18.07 9.54
C PRO A 4 -2.16 16.75 10.15
N SER A 5 -1.86 16.77 11.45
CA SER A 5 -1.28 15.65 12.22
C SER A 5 -2.12 14.36 12.23
N SER A 6 -3.30 14.37 11.59
CA SER A 6 -4.24 13.26 11.48
C SER A 6 -4.62 12.91 10.03
N THR A 7 -3.85 13.29 9.00
CA THR A 7 -4.27 13.06 7.60
C THR A 7 -4.58 11.59 7.33
N ARG A 8 -5.81 11.33 6.87
CA ARG A 8 -6.31 10.03 6.44
C ARG A 8 -6.81 10.15 5.01
N ILE A 9 -6.63 9.11 4.22
CA ILE A 9 -7.31 8.98 2.94
C ILE A 9 -8.71 8.44 3.22
N THR A 10 -9.72 9.15 2.75
CA THR A 10 -11.12 8.73 2.63
C THR A 10 -11.60 9.05 1.22
N GLU A 11 -12.73 8.51 0.79
CA GLU A 11 -13.34 8.92 -0.48
C GLU A 11 -13.55 10.43 -0.58
N ASP A 12 -14.05 11.08 0.47
CA ASP A 12 -14.23 12.54 0.50
C ASP A 12 -12.91 13.30 0.35
N PHE A 13 -11.83 12.79 0.95
CA PHE A 13 -10.50 13.35 0.76
C PHE A 13 -10.08 13.23 -0.71
N LEU A 14 -10.30 12.07 -1.34
CA LEU A 14 -10.00 11.85 -2.75
C LEU A 14 -10.79 12.81 -3.63
N LYS A 15 -12.11 12.89 -3.46
CA LYS A 15 -12.99 13.80 -4.21
C LYS A 15 -12.53 15.24 -4.15
N LYS A 16 -12.15 15.72 -2.96
CA LYS A 16 -11.62 17.08 -2.77
C LYS A 16 -10.23 17.27 -3.37
N LYS A 17 -9.40 16.23 -3.33
CA LYS A 17 -8.00 16.29 -3.78
C LYS A 17 -7.86 16.18 -5.29
N THR A 18 -8.67 15.33 -5.93
CA THR A 18 -8.63 15.05 -7.37
C THR A 18 -9.65 15.88 -8.14
N GLY A 19 -10.75 16.31 -7.50
CA GLY A 19 -11.91 16.87 -8.17
C GLY A 19 -12.82 15.82 -8.83
N GLU A 20 -12.48 14.53 -8.70
CA GLU A 20 -13.24 13.41 -9.26
C GLU A 20 -14.24 12.88 -8.23
N TYR A 21 -15.52 12.88 -8.58
CA TYR A 21 -16.60 12.42 -7.73
C TYR A 21 -17.02 10.98 -8.02
N ASP A 22 -16.78 10.52 -9.25
CA ASP A 22 -16.92 9.13 -9.66
C ASP A 22 -15.58 8.41 -9.49
N LEU A 23 -15.37 7.83 -8.31
CA LEU A 23 -14.10 7.18 -7.97
C LEU A 23 -13.84 5.90 -8.76
N GLU A 24 -14.84 5.33 -9.44
CA GLU A 24 -14.69 4.14 -10.26
C GLU A 24 -13.94 4.43 -11.56
N VAL A 25 -13.88 5.68 -12.03
CA VAL A 25 -13.11 6.01 -13.25
C VAL A 25 -11.61 6.11 -12.98
N MET A 26 -11.20 6.19 -11.72
CA MET A 26 -9.81 6.38 -11.34
C MET A 26 -8.99 5.11 -11.60
N GLN A 27 -7.93 5.25 -12.40
CA GLN A 27 -6.98 4.16 -12.68
C GLN A 27 -5.63 4.35 -11.99
N TRP A 28 -5.28 5.58 -11.64
CA TRP A 28 -4.01 5.94 -11.00
C TRP A 28 -4.26 6.95 -9.88
N LEU A 29 -3.59 6.76 -8.75
CA LEU A 29 -3.62 7.70 -7.63
C LEU A 29 -2.22 7.85 -7.04
N GLU A 30 -1.71 9.08 -7.04
CA GLU A 30 -0.40 9.42 -6.48
C GLU A 30 -0.56 10.45 -5.37
N LEU A 31 -0.19 10.07 -4.14
CA LEU A 31 -0.21 10.94 -2.97
C LEU A 31 1.13 10.87 -2.19
N PRO A 32 2.28 11.10 -2.84
CA PRO A 32 3.57 11.01 -2.18
C PRO A 32 3.79 12.18 -1.20
N ASN A 33 4.50 11.93 -0.10
CA ASN A 33 4.94 12.97 0.84
C ASN A 33 3.81 13.86 1.41
N MET A 34 2.61 13.29 1.59
CA MET A 34 1.43 14.02 2.05
C MET A 34 1.16 13.88 3.56
N GLY A 35 2.07 13.26 4.31
CA GLY A 35 1.91 13.04 5.75
C GLY A 35 0.71 12.17 6.12
N ILE A 36 0.25 11.33 5.19
CA ILE A 36 -0.88 10.41 5.39
C ILE A 36 -0.50 9.38 6.45
N ARG A 37 -1.40 9.12 7.41
CA ARG A 37 -1.19 8.14 8.48
C ARG A 37 -2.04 6.88 8.31
N ARG A 38 -3.18 6.98 7.62
CA ARG A 38 -4.15 5.90 7.45
C ARG A 38 -4.86 5.98 6.12
N ILE A 39 -5.26 4.83 5.62
CA ILE A 39 -6.15 4.65 4.48
C ILE A 39 -7.45 4.09 5.06
N GLU A 40 -8.58 4.75 4.81
CA GLU A 40 -9.87 4.39 5.38
C GLU A 40 -10.93 4.37 4.27
N ASN A 41 -11.50 3.18 4.02
CA ASN A 41 -12.65 2.96 3.17
C ASN A 41 -12.57 3.65 1.80
N ILE A 42 -11.58 3.29 0.97
CA ILE A 42 -11.51 3.70 -0.45
C ILE A 42 -12.00 2.58 -1.39
N SER A 43 -12.97 1.79 -0.93
CA SER A 43 -13.44 0.60 -1.64
C SER A 43 -14.14 0.90 -2.96
N SER A 44 -14.66 2.11 -3.17
CA SER A 44 -15.27 2.52 -4.44
C SER A 44 -14.24 2.73 -5.56
N CYS A 45 -12.95 2.81 -5.24
CA CYS A 45 -11.87 2.94 -6.23
C CYS A 45 -11.53 1.59 -6.92
N THR A 46 -12.54 0.84 -7.33
CA THR A 46 -12.45 -0.57 -7.78
C THR A 46 -11.57 -0.77 -9.02
N ASN A 47 -11.40 0.27 -9.84
CA ASN A 47 -10.59 0.23 -11.07
C ASN A 47 -9.19 0.84 -10.94
N ILE A 48 -8.77 1.26 -9.74
CA ILE A 48 -7.40 1.73 -9.54
C ILE A 48 -6.44 0.58 -9.85
N ARG A 49 -5.49 0.82 -10.75
CA ARG A 49 -4.41 -0.09 -11.13
C ARG A 49 -3.08 0.27 -10.49
N THR A 50 -2.86 1.54 -10.19
CA THR A 50 -1.63 2.01 -9.54
C THR A 50 -1.94 2.94 -8.38
N LEU A 51 -1.41 2.63 -7.21
CA LEU A 51 -1.52 3.42 -6.00
C LEU A 51 -0.13 3.72 -5.44
N THR A 52 0.24 5.00 -5.41
CA THR A 52 1.52 5.48 -4.89
C THR A 52 1.29 6.30 -3.62
N LEU A 53 1.79 5.77 -2.50
CA LEU A 53 1.69 6.34 -1.16
C LEU A 53 3.07 6.46 -0.50
N CYS A 54 4.13 6.58 -1.29
CA CYS A 54 5.49 6.67 -0.77
C CYS A 54 5.75 7.95 0.04
N GLY A 55 6.67 7.85 1.00
CA GLY A 55 7.06 9.01 1.83
C GLY A 55 5.97 9.51 2.77
N ASN A 56 5.04 8.64 3.16
CA ASN A 56 3.98 8.97 4.11
C ASN A 56 4.33 8.45 5.52
N GLN A 57 3.34 8.47 6.43
CA GLN A 57 3.50 8.07 7.83
C GLN A 57 2.54 6.93 8.19
N ILE A 58 2.25 6.07 7.21
CA ILE A 58 1.34 4.92 7.34
C ILE A 58 2.01 3.86 8.21
N ARG A 59 1.28 3.31 9.18
CA ARG A 59 1.80 2.31 10.14
C ARG A 59 1.26 0.90 9.90
N GLU A 60 0.17 0.79 9.16
CA GLU A 60 -0.54 -0.44 8.91
C GLU A 60 -1.14 -0.40 7.50
N ILE A 61 -1.05 -1.52 6.79
CA ILE A 61 -1.75 -1.73 5.53
C ILE A 61 -3.20 -2.06 5.88
N ALA A 62 -4.14 -1.21 5.50
CA ALA A 62 -5.57 -1.39 5.75
C ALA A 62 -6.38 -0.57 4.73
N GLY A 63 -7.68 -0.86 4.60
CA GLY A 63 -8.59 -0.07 3.77
C GLY A 63 -8.36 -0.24 2.27
N LEU A 64 -7.69 -1.31 1.85
CA LEU A 64 -7.42 -1.65 0.45
C LEU A 64 -8.36 -2.74 -0.09
N ASP A 65 -9.30 -3.22 0.71
CA ASP A 65 -10.05 -4.46 0.45
C ASP A 65 -10.82 -4.44 -0.89
N GLY A 66 -11.29 -3.26 -1.33
CA GLY A 66 -12.02 -3.09 -2.60
C GLY A 66 -11.16 -2.87 -3.84
N LEU A 67 -9.83 -2.76 -3.71
CA LEU A 67 -8.93 -2.45 -4.83
C LEU A 67 -8.52 -3.71 -5.62
N VAL A 68 -9.51 -4.49 -6.04
CA VAL A 68 -9.31 -5.80 -6.69
C VAL A 68 -8.56 -5.71 -8.04
N SER A 69 -8.60 -4.55 -8.68
CA SER A 69 -7.88 -4.27 -9.94
C SER A 69 -6.45 -3.74 -9.74
N LEU A 70 -6.00 -3.60 -8.49
CA LEU A 70 -4.70 -2.99 -8.19
C LEU A 70 -3.56 -3.88 -8.68
N GLU A 71 -2.71 -3.33 -9.56
CA GLU A 71 -1.55 -4.03 -10.13
C GLU A 71 -0.23 -3.59 -9.48
N ARG A 72 -0.15 -2.32 -9.06
CA ARG A 72 1.06 -1.71 -8.50
C ARG A 72 0.73 -0.93 -7.24
N LEU A 73 1.38 -1.29 -6.14
CA LEU A 73 1.28 -0.61 -4.86
C LEU A 73 2.67 -0.19 -4.38
N ASP A 74 2.87 1.12 -4.24
CA ASP A 74 4.07 1.69 -3.64
C ASP A 74 3.74 2.27 -2.25
N LEU A 75 4.24 1.60 -1.22
CA LEU A 75 4.16 1.97 0.18
C LEU A 75 5.57 2.21 0.77
N SER A 76 6.56 2.45 -0.08
CA SER A 76 7.94 2.70 0.37
C SER A 76 8.04 3.95 1.24
N SER A 77 9.07 4.03 2.10
CA SER A 77 9.30 5.19 2.98
C SER A 77 8.07 5.51 3.85
N ASN A 78 7.55 4.49 4.55
CA ASN A 78 6.47 4.61 5.52
C ASN A 78 6.93 4.07 6.90
N MET A 79 5.99 3.80 7.80
CA MET A 79 6.25 3.28 9.16
C MET A 79 5.58 1.92 9.39
N ILE A 80 5.35 1.15 8.32
CA ILE A 80 4.66 -0.14 8.37
C ILE A 80 5.52 -1.17 9.10
N ARG A 81 4.92 -1.93 10.02
CA ARG A 81 5.65 -2.92 10.84
C ARG A 81 5.38 -4.37 10.48
N ARG A 82 4.27 -4.64 9.81
CA ARG A 82 3.80 -5.99 9.46
C ARG A 82 3.15 -5.97 8.09
N ILE A 83 3.23 -7.11 7.40
CA ILE A 83 2.57 -7.29 6.11
C ILE A 83 1.31 -8.11 6.36
N GLY A 84 0.15 -7.52 6.06
CA GLY A 84 -1.15 -8.14 6.20
C GLY A 84 -2.20 -7.35 5.40
N ASN A 85 -3.44 -7.83 5.38
CA ASN A 85 -4.56 -7.18 4.70
C ASN A 85 -4.30 -6.95 3.19
N LEU A 86 -3.65 -7.91 2.54
CA LEU A 86 -3.40 -7.90 1.09
C LEU A 86 -4.20 -8.98 0.35
N ASP A 87 -4.93 -9.86 1.06
CA ASP A 87 -5.52 -11.08 0.49
C ASP A 87 -6.54 -10.79 -0.63
N SER A 88 -7.19 -9.64 -0.62
CA SER A 88 -8.13 -9.22 -1.67
C SER A 88 -7.46 -8.64 -2.92
N LEU A 89 -6.16 -8.31 -2.87
CA LEU A 89 -5.42 -7.69 -3.96
C LEU A 89 -4.94 -8.73 -4.98
N THR A 90 -5.89 -9.50 -5.50
CA THR A 90 -5.61 -10.68 -6.36
C THR A 90 -4.89 -10.32 -7.66
N SER A 91 -5.03 -9.08 -8.12
CA SER A 91 -4.38 -8.57 -9.35
C SER A 91 -2.99 -7.98 -9.09
N LEU A 92 -2.50 -7.94 -7.85
CA LEU A 92 -1.27 -7.23 -7.50
C LEU A 92 -0.05 -7.91 -8.11
N GLN A 93 0.71 -7.16 -8.90
CA GLN A 93 1.90 -7.63 -9.62
C GLN A 93 3.19 -7.05 -9.05
N SER A 94 3.12 -5.86 -8.46
CA SER A 94 4.25 -5.14 -7.90
C SER A 94 3.90 -4.54 -6.55
N LEU A 95 4.70 -4.86 -5.53
CA LEU A 95 4.59 -4.31 -4.18
C LEU A 95 5.95 -3.75 -3.75
N ASP A 96 6.00 -2.46 -3.42
CA ASP A 96 7.18 -1.83 -2.84
C ASP A 96 6.92 -1.45 -1.38
N LEU A 97 7.70 -2.05 -0.48
CA LEU A 97 7.70 -1.84 0.97
C LEU A 97 9.09 -1.46 1.49
N LYS A 98 10.02 -1.00 0.64
CA LYS A 98 11.33 -0.48 1.10
C LYS A 98 11.17 0.64 2.13
N ASP A 99 12.18 0.81 2.97
CA ASP A 99 12.23 1.88 3.98
C ASP A 99 10.99 1.92 4.88
N ASN A 100 10.62 0.76 5.40
CA ASN A 100 9.56 0.59 6.41
C ASN A 100 10.18 0.04 7.72
N GLN A 101 9.35 -0.40 8.67
CA GLN A 101 9.78 -0.96 9.96
C GLN A 101 9.46 -2.46 10.06
N ILE A 102 9.39 -3.16 8.92
CA ILE A 102 9.10 -4.59 8.83
C ILE A 102 10.34 -5.37 9.26
N SER A 103 10.19 -6.22 10.27
CA SER A 103 11.32 -6.88 10.95
C SER A 103 11.13 -8.38 11.21
N SER A 104 9.98 -8.96 10.86
CA SER A 104 9.75 -10.41 10.94
C SER A 104 9.73 -11.09 9.56
N VAL A 105 10.37 -12.26 9.48
CA VAL A 105 10.32 -13.14 8.29
C VAL A 105 8.92 -13.72 8.09
N ASP A 106 8.13 -13.86 9.16
CA ASP A 106 6.75 -14.37 9.09
C ASP A 106 5.84 -13.49 8.24
N ASP A 107 6.12 -12.18 8.19
CA ASP A 107 5.37 -11.23 7.37
C ASP A 107 5.53 -11.50 5.86
N VAL A 108 6.67 -12.07 5.43
CA VAL A 108 6.92 -12.43 4.02
C VAL A 108 6.00 -13.58 3.57
N GLY A 109 5.59 -14.46 4.51
CA GLY A 109 4.66 -15.54 4.21
C GLY A 109 3.31 -15.06 3.68
N ASN A 110 2.83 -13.88 4.10
CA ASN A 110 1.57 -13.33 3.60
C ASN A 110 1.65 -12.87 2.14
N VAL A 111 2.83 -12.42 1.71
CA VAL A 111 3.08 -12.00 0.32
C VAL A 111 3.01 -13.19 -0.65
N SER A 112 3.43 -14.38 -0.19
CA SER A 112 3.42 -15.61 -1.00
C SER A 112 2.03 -16.08 -1.43
N LYS A 113 0.97 -15.59 -0.78
CA LYS A 113 -0.44 -15.91 -1.11
C LYS A 113 -0.96 -15.14 -2.31
N LEU A 114 -0.26 -14.10 -2.77
CA LEU A 114 -0.68 -13.25 -3.87
C LEU A 114 -0.39 -13.94 -5.22
N PRO A 115 -1.42 -14.33 -6.00
CA PRO A 115 -1.25 -15.25 -7.13
C PRO A 115 -0.52 -14.64 -8.33
N HIS A 116 -0.44 -13.31 -8.41
CA HIS A 116 0.12 -12.59 -9.56
C HIS A 116 1.32 -11.71 -9.20
N LEU A 117 1.80 -11.77 -7.96
CA LEU A 117 2.92 -10.93 -7.55
C LEU A 117 4.23 -11.42 -8.18
N ARG A 118 4.88 -10.54 -8.92
CA ARG A 118 6.14 -10.83 -9.63
C ARG A 118 7.30 -9.98 -9.15
N ARG A 119 7.00 -8.82 -8.57
CA ARG A 119 7.99 -7.89 -8.04
C ARG A 119 7.62 -7.54 -6.62
N PHE A 120 8.50 -7.90 -5.71
CA PHE A 120 8.38 -7.57 -4.30
C PHE A 120 9.67 -6.91 -3.86
N PHE A 121 9.58 -5.65 -3.43
CA PHE A 121 10.70 -4.90 -2.91
C PHE A 121 10.50 -4.72 -1.41
N LEU A 122 11.46 -5.22 -0.65
CA LEU A 122 11.58 -5.04 0.79
C LEU A 122 13.00 -4.56 1.07
N GLN A 123 13.19 -3.74 2.10
CA GLN A 123 14.54 -3.29 2.48
C GLN A 123 15.50 -4.46 2.66
N ASP A 124 16.79 -4.26 2.36
CA ASP A 124 17.83 -5.29 2.48
C ASP A 124 17.72 -5.97 3.85
N TYR A 125 17.25 -7.21 3.81
CA TYR A 125 17.12 -8.06 4.98
C TYR A 125 18.51 -8.60 5.35
N ASN A 126 19.41 -7.71 5.76
CA ASN A 126 20.74 -8.08 6.31
C ASN A 126 20.62 -8.97 7.58
N GLY A 127 19.41 -9.24 8.06
CA GLY A 127 19.08 -10.17 9.15
C GLY A 127 18.74 -11.61 8.72
N LEU A 128 18.63 -11.94 7.43
CA LEU A 128 18.49 -13.33 6.96
C LEU A 128 19.84 -14.06 6.97
N LYS A 129 20.45 -14.21 8.15
CA LYS A 129 21.22 -15.43 8.40
C LYS A 129 20.18 -16.56 8.48
N SER A 130 20.29 -17.47 7.51
CA SER A 130 19.56 -18.73 7.35
C SER A 130 18.04 -18.69 7.18
N ASN A 131 17.58 -18.74 5.94
CA ASN A 131 16.42 -19.56 5.62
C ASN A 131 16.64 -20.27 4.26
N PRO A 132 16.90 -21.59 4.23
CA PRO A 132 17.31 -22.33 3.03
C PRO A 132 16.12 -22.75 2.12
N GLY A 133 15.02 -21.99 2.12
CA GLY A 133 13.75 -22.37 1.49
C GLY A 133 13.28 -21.47 0.35
N LEU A 134 14.13 -20.55 -0.14
CA LEU A 134 13.94 -19.84 -1.40
C LEU A 134 15.06 -20.24 -2.37
#